data_AF-A0A668RQB3-F1
#
_entry.id   AF-A0A668RQB3-F1
#
_cell.length_a   1.000
_cell.length_b   1.000
_cell.length_c   1.000
_cell.angle_alpha   90.00
_cell.angle_beta   90.00
_cell.angle_gamma   90.00
#
_symmetry.space_group_name_H-M   'P 1'
#
loop_
_entity.id
_entity.type
_entity.pdbx_description
1 polymer ?
#
loop_
_entity_poly.entity_id
_entity_poly.type
_entity_poly.pdbx_seq_one_letter_code
_entity_poly.pdbx_strand_id
1 'polypeptide(L)'
;MEKKGSEKNCHVLPWLNKAEWDQVRDYLYSMDSSLQRFALDRIWAWRTRCADSFPVAVECTAYLVRCQVGDRSGQLTGDDLILMYGTALVRFLNVIMERQQGRRCVTFNRPNNTS
;
A
#
# COMPACT_ATOMS: atom_id res chain seq x y z
N MET A 1 -30.27 -17.97 -27.24
CA MET A 1 -29.16 -16.98 -27.17
C MET A 1 -29.30 -16.21 -25.87
N GLU A 2 -28.63 -16.65 -24.80
CA GLU A 2 -28.62 -15.91 -23.54
C GLU A 2 -27.28 -15.17 -23.42
N LYS A 3 -27.32 -13.84 -23.48
CA LYS A 3 -26.15 -13.01 -23.23
C LYS A 3 -25.91 -12.98 -21.72
N LYS A 4 -25.00 -13.82 -21.25
CA LYS A 4 -24.48 -13.78 -19.88
C LYS A 4 -23.77 -12.43 -19.72
N GLY A 5 -24.45 -11.48 -19.07
CA GLY A 5 -23.89 -10.17 -18.76
C GLY A 5 -22.60 -10.38 -17.97
N SER A 6 -21.49 -9.97 -18.55
CA SER A 6 -20.20 -9.91 -17.85
C SER A 6 -20.38 -8.99 -16.64
N GLU A 7 -20.52 -9.56 -15.45
CA GLU A 7 -20.36 -8.82 -14.19
C GLU A 7 -18.95 -8.23 -14.21
N LYS A 8 -18.87 -6.94 -14.54
CA LYS A 8 -17.63 -6.19 -14.45
C LYS A 8 -17.38 -6.03 -12.96
N ASN A 9 -16.41 -6.76 -12.42
CA ASN A 9 -15.91 -6.55 -11.07
C ASN A 9 -15.46 -5.08 -10.94
N CYS A 10 -16.37 -4.20 -10.53
CA CYS A 10 -16.05 -2.82 -10.21
C CYS A 10 -15.24 -2.84 -8.92
N HIS A 11 -13.92 -2.80 -9.06
CA HIS A 11 -13.04 -2.52 -7.94
C HIS A 11 -13.38 -1.13 -7.40
N VAL A 12 -14.03 -1.10 -6.24
CA VAL A 12 -14.31 0.15 -5.52
C VAL A 12 -12.98 0.64 -4.98
N LEU A 13 -12.54 1.78 -5.50
CA LEU A 13 -11.33 2.44 -5.09
C LEU A 13 -11.69 3.64 -4.18
N PRO A 14 -10.82 4.01 -3.24
CA PRO A 14 -11.13 5.06 -2.26
C PRO A 14 -11.09 6.49 -2.81
N TRP A 15 -10.52 6.69 -4.01
CA TRP A 15 -10.49 7.97 -4.72
C TRP A 15 -11.69 8.10 -5.67
N LEU A 16 -12.19 9.32 -5.80
CA LEU A 16 -13.43 9.62 -6.54
C LEU A 16 -13.24 9.45 -8.05
N ASN A 17 -12.06 9.81 -8.56
CA ASN A 17 -11.74 9.75 -9.99
C ASN A 17 -10.23 9.52 -10.20
N LYS A 18 -9.87 9.21 -11.45
CA LYS A 18 -8.47 8.98 -11.85
C LYS A 18 -7.59 10.21 -11.67
N ALA A 19 -8.13 11.41 -11.87
CA ALA A 19 -7.41 12.67 -11.74
C ALA A 19 -6.98 12.95 -10.28
N GLU A 20 -7.82 12.61 -9.30
CA GLU A 20 -7.51 12.75 -7.87
C GLU A 20 -6.32 11.85 -7.52
N TRP A 21 -6.32 10.61 -8.01
CA TRP A 21 -5.18 9.71 -7.84
C TRP A 21 -3.91 10.26 -8.48
N ASP A 22 -3.98 10.70 -9.73
CA ASP A 22 -2.80 11.21 -10.45
C ASP A 22 -2.23 12.46 -9.75
N GLN A 23 -3.09 13.37 -9.29
CA GLN A 23 -2.68 14.54 -8.51
C GLN A 23 -1.97 14.15 -7.19
N VAL A 24 -2.56 13.24 -6.40
CA VAL A 24 -1.97 12.82 -5.12
C VAL A 24 -0.65 12.09 -5.35
N ARG A 25 -0.56 11.27 -6.40
CA ARG A 25 0.70 10.63 -6.80
C ARG A 25 1.77 11.66 -7.14
N ASP A 26 1.42 12.66 -7.95
CA ASP A 26 2.37 13.67 -8.39
C ASP A 26 2.85 14.53 -7.20
N TYR A 27 1.96 14.83 -6.24
CA TYR A 27 2.31 15.50 -5.00
C TYR A 27 3.17 14.65 -4.07
N LEU A 28 2.92 13.34 -4.00
CA LEU A 28 3.69 12.41 -3.17
C LEU A 28 5.17 12.34 -3.60
N TYR A 29 5.44 12.38 -4.91
CA TYR A 29 6.79 12.36 -5.46
C TYR A 29 7.39 13.74 -5.74
N SER A 30 6.68 14.81 -5.36
CA SER A 30 7.21 16.17 -5.46
C SER A 30 8.38 16.39 -4.48
N MET A 31 9.20 17.41 -4.75
CA MET A 31 10.31 17.77 -3.86
C MET A 31 9.87 18.66 -2.68
N ASP A 32 8.61 19.10 -2.67
CA ASP A 32 8.06 19.99 -1.65
C ASP A 32 7.43 19.21 -0.50
N SER A 33 8.00 19.35 0.70
CA SER A 33 7.52 18.70 1.93
C SER A 33 6.07 19.07 2.28
N SER A 34 5.58 20.24 1.88
CA SER A 34 4.19 20.67 2.13
C SER A 34 3.19 19.90 1.27
N LEU A 35 3.48 19.77 -0.03
CA LEU A 35 2.70 18.97 -0.97
C LEU A 35 2.72 17.49 -0.61
N GLN A 36 3.88 16.98 -0.17
CA GLN A 36 4.01 15.60 0.33
C GLN A 36 3.12 15.36 1.56
N ARG A 37 3.08 16.28 2.54
CA ARG A 37 2.19 16.17 3.71
C ARG A 37 0.73 16.15 3.31
N PHE A 38 0.32 17.06 2.41
CA PHE A 38 -1.06 17.07 1.90
C PHE A 38 -1.43 15.75 1.20
N ALA A 39 -0.54 15.21 0.37
CA ALA A 39 -0.74 13.92 -0.29
C ALA A 39 -0.89 12.78 0.73
N LEU A 40 -0.06 12.77 1.77
CA LEU A 40 -0.13 11.78 2.85
C LEU A 40 -1.47 11.84 3.59
N ASP A 41 -1.91 13.03 3.99
CA ASP A 41 -3.20 13.22 4.67
C ASP A 41 -4.37 12.74 3.80
N ARG A 42 -4.31 12.99 2.49
CA ARG A 42 -5.29 12.48 1.54
C ARG A 42 -5.29 10.95 1.47
N ILE A 43 -4.12 10.32 1.47
CA ILE A 43 -3.99 8.86 1.50
C ILE A 43 -4.57 8.27 2.80
N TRP A 44 -4.36 8.91 3.95
CA TRP A 44 -4.98 8.48 5.20
C TRP A 44 -6.51 8.60 5.17
N ALA A 45 -7.04 9.67 4.58
CA ALA A 45 -8.48 9.81 4.37
C ALA A 45 -9.05 8.74 3.43
N TRP A 46 -8.28 8.27 2.45
CA TRP A 46 -8.68 7.13 1.62
C TRP A 46 -8.68 5.82 2.40
N ARG A 47 -7.70 5.63 3.28
CA ARG A 47 -7.63 4.44 4.14
C ARG A 47 -8.83 4.34 5.07
N THR A 48 -9.31 5.43 5.66
CA THR A 48 -10.49 5.41 6.55
C THR A 48 -11.78 5.07 5.82
N ARG A 49 -11.88 5.35 4.51
CA ARG A 49 -13.04 5.02 3.67
C ARG A 49 -13.07 3.55 3.25
N CYS A 50 -11.91 2.95 3.06
CA CYS A 50 -11.76 1.61 2.48
C CYS A 50 -10.85 0.73 3.33
N ALA A 51 -11.12 0.63 4.64
CA ALA A 51 -10.23 -0.02 5.61
C ALA A 51 -9.78 -1.43 5.16
N ASP A 52 -10.71 -2.25 4.64
CA ASP A 52 -10.44 -3.65 4.26
C ASP A 52 -9.94 -3.82 2.82
N SER A 53 -10.15 -2.82 1.95
CA SER A 53 -9.79 -2.88 0.52
C SER A 53 -8.66 -1.93 0.13
N PHE A 54 -8.08 -1.22 1.10
CA PHE A 54 -7.03 -0.25 0.81
C PHE A 54 -5.77 -0.97 0.29
N PRO A 55 -5.23 -0.57 -0.88
CA PRO A 55 -4.06 -1.25 -1.43
C PRO A 55 -2.84 -1.13 -0.50
N VAL A 56 -2.41 -2.27 0.06
CA VAL A 56 -1.31 -2.28 1.05
C VAL A 56 0.00 -1.70 0.49
N ALA A 57 0.25 -1.85 -0.82
CA ALA A 57 1.40 -1.23 -1.47
C ALA A 57 1.38 0.30 -1.36
N VAL A 58 0.21 0.94 -1.55
CA VAL A 58 0.05 2.40 -1.42
C VAL A 58 0.27 2.83 0.03
N GLU A 59 -0.22 2.04 1.00
CA GLU A 59 -0.03 2.30 2.42
C GLU A 59 1.46 2.27 2.80
N CYS A 60 2.17 1.22 2.37
CA CYS A 60 3.60 1.07 2.64
C CYS A 60 4.41 2.23 2.06
N THR A 61 4.11 2.64 0.82
CA THR A 61 4.79 3.79 0.19
C THR A 61 4.50 5.09 0.95
N ALA A 62 3.25 5.32 1.36
CA ALA A 62 2.89 6.49 2.16
C ALA A 62 3.63 6.53 3.51
N TYR A 63 3.77 5.39 4.19
CA TYR A 63 4.56 5.31 5.42
C TYR A 63 6.03 5.67 5.20
N LEU A 64 6.66 5.16 4.13
CA LEU A 64 8.06 5.46 3.82
C LEU A 64 8.26 6.95 3.51
N VAL A 65 7.39 7.54 2.68
CA VAL A 65 7.47 8.98 2.36
C VAL A 65 7.24 9.83 3.62
N ARG A 66 6.33 9.43 4.51
CA ARG A 66 6.14 10.10 5.80
C ARG A 66 7.41 10.10 6.65
N CYS A 67 8.12 8.98 6.71
CA CYS A 67 9.40 8.90 7.42
C CYS A 67 10.43 9.84 6.79
N GLN A 68 10.55 9.85 5.46
CA GLN A 68 11.48 10.72 4.74
C GLN A 68 11.20 12.21 4.92
N VAL A 69 9.91 12.60 4.95
CA VAL A 69 9.52 14.00 5.21
C VAL A 69 9.83 14.38 6.66
N GLY A 70 9.59 13.47 7.61
CA GLY A 70 9.93 13.66 9.02
C GLY A 70 11.44 13.84 9.22
N ASP A 71 12.24 12.97 8.60
CA ASP A 71 13.70 13.00 8.61
C ASP A 71 14.25 14.34 8.10
N ARG A 72 13.80 14.77 6.91
CA ARG A 72 14.20 16.06 6.31
C ARG A 72 13.82 17.28 7.15
N SER A 73 12.74 17.18 7.93
CA SER A 73 12.32 18.27 8.81
C SER A 73 13.10 18.34 10.13
N GLY A 74 13.91 17.32 10.46
CA GLY A 74 14.66 17.24 11.71
C GLY A 74 13.78 17.20 12.96
N GLN A 75 12.47 16.93 12.82
CA GLN A 75 11.50 16.96 13.91
C GLN A 75 11.49 15.69 14.76
N LEU A 76 12.12 14.61 14.30
CA LEU A 76 12.12 13.32 14.98
C LEU A 76 13.49 12.98 15.57
N THR A 77 13.46 12.32 16.72
CA THR A 77 14.67 11.76 17.34
C THR A 77 15.16 10.54 16.56
N GLY A 78 16.45 10.20 16.71
CA GLY A 78 17.04 9.05 16.01
C GLY A 78 16.31 7.73 16.30
N ASP A 79 15.88 7.53 17.55
CA ASP A 79 15.17 6.32 17.97
C ASP A 79 13.78 6.23 17.33
N ASP A 80 13.04 7.35 17.28
CA ASP A 80 11.74 7.40 16.60
C ASP A 80 11.88 7.12 15.09
N LEU A 81 12.95 7.64 14.50
CA LEU A 81 13.23 7.46 13.07
C LEU A 81 13.50 5.98 12.75
N ILE A 82 14.32 5.32 13.58
CA ILE A 82 14.62 3.88 13.46
C ILE A 82 13.33 3.07 13.59
N LEU A 83 12.50 3.37 14.59
CA LEU A 83 11.25 2.65 14.83
C LEU A 83 10.28 2.80 13.65
N MET A 84 10.10 4.03 13.14
CA MET A 84 9.18 4.29 12.03
C MET A 84 9.66 3.63 10.72
N TYR A 85 10.94 3.76 10.37
CA TYR A 85 11.47 3.09 9.18
C TYR A 85 11.44 1.58 9.31
N GLY A 86 11.81 1.03 10.47
CA GLY A 86 11.75 -0.41 10.73
C GLY A 86 10.34 -0.97 10.55
N THR A 87 9.35 -0.29 11.11
CA THR A 87 7.94 -0.70 10.98
C THR A 87 7.45 -0.62 9.53
N ALA A 88 7.79 0.46 8.82
CA ALA A 88 7.41 0.63 7.42
C ALA A 88 8.02 -0.45 6.51
N LEU A 89 9.30 -0.77 6.72
CA LEU A 89 10.02 -1.81 5.97
C LEU A 89 9.46 -3.20 6.25
N VAL A 90 9.21 -3.55 7.52
CA VAL A 90 8.62 -4.85 7.87
C VAL A 90 7.25 -5.03 7.19
N ARG A 91 6.39 -4.01 7.22
CA ARG A 91 5.09 -4.06 6.53
C ARG A 91 5.26 -4.25 5.02
N PHE A 92 6.17 -3.50 4.39
CA PHE A 92 6.44 -3.61 2.96
C PHE A 92 6.97 -5.00 2.57
N LEU A 93 7.92 -5.52 3.33
CA LEU A 93 8.51 -6.83 3.12
C LEU A 93 7.45 -7.93 3.30
N ASN A 94 6.60 -7.83 4.32
CA ASN A 94 5.50 -8.77 4.54
C ASN A 94 4.57 -8.82 3.32
N VAL A 95 4.19 -7.67 2.75
CA VAL A 95 3.34 -7.59 1.55
C VAL A 95 4.00 -8.24 0.33
N ILE A 96 5.29 -8.04 0.15
CA ILE A 96 6.04 -8.65 -0.96
C ILE A 96 6.17 -10.16 -0.75
N MET A 97 6.52 -10.59 0.46
CA MET A 97 6.78 -11.98 0.80
C MET A 97 5.51 -12.83 0.76
N GLU A 98 4.37 -12.32 1.23
CA GLU A 98 3.08 -13.01 1.20
C GLU A 98 2.67 -13.38 -0.24
N ARG A 99 2.90 -12.46 -1.19
CA ARG A 99 2.71 -12.73 -2.64
C ARG A 99 3.62 -13.83 -3.19
N GLN A 100 4.80 -14.03 -2.60
CA GLN A 100 5.75 -15.07 -3.01
C GLN A 100 5.52 -16.40 -2.28
N GLN A 101 4.91 -16.39 -1.09
CA GLN A 101 4.56 -17.59 -0.34
C GLN A 101 3.31 -18.25 -0.92
N GLY A 102 2.28 -17.48 -1.30
CA GLY A 102 1.08 -17.97 -1.98
C GLY A 102 1.36 -18.71 -3.30
N ARG A 103 2.49 -18.43 -3.96
CA ARG A 103 2.96 -19.14 -5.15
C ARG A 103 3.70 -20.44 -4.86
N ARG A 104 4.28 -20.58 -3.66
CA ARG A 104 5.07 -21.77 -3.26
C ARG A 104 4.27 -22.81 -2.50
N CYS A 105 3.19 -22.43 -1.81
CA CYS A 105 2.36 -23.37 -1.05
C CYS A 105 1.39 -24.21 -1.91
N VAL A 106 1.32 -24.01 -3.23
CA VAL A 106 0.48 -24.82 -4.14
C VAL A 106 1.21 -26.05 -4.71
N THR A 107 2.49 -26.29 -4.40
CA THR A 107 3.25 -27.44 -4.96
C THR A 107 3.93 -28.34 -3.93
N PHE A 108 3.38 -28.49 -2.72
CA PHE A 108 3.75 -29.62 -1.86
C PHE A 108 2.58 -30.60 -1.76
N ASN A 109 2.26 -31.24 -2.89
CA ASN A 109 1.32 -32.34 -2.91
C ASN A 109 2.06 -33.64 -2.56
N ARG A 110 1.55 -34.25 -1.50
CA ARG A 110 1.95 -35.48 -0.79
C ARG A 110 2.02 -36.70 -1.73
N PRO A 111 3.11 -37.49 -1.77
CA PRO A 111 3.04 -38.80 -2.40
C PRO A 111 2.23 -39.77 -1.53
N ASN A 112 1.33 -40.47 -2.23
CA ASN A 112 0.28 -41.35 -1.75
C ASN A 112 0.81 -42.55 -0.95
N ASN A 113 0.14 -42.85 0.16
CA ASN A 113 0.05 -44.21 0.68
C ASN A 113 -0.89 -45.00 -0.25
N THR A 114 -0.34 -45.92 -1.03
CA THR A 114 -1.07 -47.10 -1.52
C THR A 114 -0.09 -48.25 -1.75
N SER A 115 -0.47 -49.41 -1.20
CA SER A 115 0.07 -50.78 -1.32
C SER A 115 0.96 -51.24 -0.17
#